data_AF-A0A3D3W5Y5-F1
#
_entry.id   AF-A0A3D3W5Y5-F1
#
_cell.length_a   1.000
_cell.length_b   1.000
_cell.length_c   1.000
_cell.angle_alpha   90.00
_cell.angle_beta   90.00
_cell.angle_gamma   90.00
#
_symmetry.space_group_name_H-M   'P 1'
#
loop_
_entity.id
_entity.type
_entity.pdbx_description
1 polymer ?
#
loop_
_entity_poly.entity_id
_entity_poly.type
_entity_poly.pdbx_seq_one_letter_code
_entity_poly.pdbx_strand_id
1 'polypeptide(L)'
;QRLQVRDPQRRVAALNTETGVWQLADDPQPAPDHSDGGSIWPAVGDRLTSALNVPVGFINVAVGGTAVRQWLPTEPLSQRLHAAGRSTGRFRAVLWQQGESDVIENTSIADYVSRLQSIRSAAVAAWQFSPAWYCALSTHHPTVYNNPDGENRIRDAIRQVSQLPGFALGPDTDQLRGPNRGGPKSRRHFSAIGQQNAAELWASLLLRREFNRP
;
A
#
# COMPACT_ATOMS: atom_id res chain seq x y z
N GLN A 1 -14.93 4.82 6.42
CA GLN A 1 -14.95 4.88 7.90
C GLN A 1 -13.52 5.14 8.35
N ARG A 2 -13.31 5.81 9.48
CA ARG A 2 -11.99 5.93 10.13
C ARG A 2 -11.84 4.81 11.15
N LEU A 3 -10.75 4.07 11.08
CA LEU A 3 -10.39 3.05 12.07
C LEU A 3 -9.48 3.69 13.13
N GLN A 4 -9.49 3.12 14.33
CA GLN A 4 -8.63 3.51 15.44
C GLN A 4 -7.85 2.27 15.88
N VAL A 5 -6.64 2.49 16.38
CA VAL A 5 -5.78 1.45 16.97
C VAL A 5 -6.49 0.86 18.19
N ARG A 6 -6.55 -0.47 18.25
CA ARG A 6 -7.19 -1.23 19.33
C ARG A 6 -6.19 -1.98 20.19
N ASP A 7 -4.92 -2.04 19.80
CA ASP A 7 -3.85 -2.60 20.64
C ASP A 7 -3.86 -1.91 22.01
N PRO A 8 -4.08 -2.65 23.11
CA PRO A 8 -4.25 -2.06 24.45
C PRO A 8 -2.99 -1.37 24.96
N GLN A 9 -1.82 -1.73 24.40
CA GLN A 9 -0.53 -1.11 24.72
C GLN A 9 -0.20 0.06 23.77
N ARG A 10 -1.10 0.40 22.84
CA ARG A 10 -0.97 1.51 21.89
C ARG A 10 0.32 1.45 21.04
N ARG A 11 0.68 0.24 20.61
CA ARG A 11 1.97 -0.04 19.95
C ARG A 11 1.98 0.10 18.42
N VAL A 12 0.90 0.62 17.83
CA VAL A 12 0.81 0.87 16.39
C VAL A 12 1.00 2.36 16.13
N ALA A 13 2.09 2.73 15.47
CA ALA A 13 2.42 4.13 15.20
C ALA A 13 2.49 4.43 13.70
N ALA A 14 2.21 5.68 13.33
CA ALA A 14 2.42 6.21 12.00
C ALA A 14 3.35 7.42 12.06
N LEU A 15 4.33 7.49 11.15
CA LEU A 15 5.22 8.64 11.02
C LEU A 15 4.53 9.71 10.19
N ASN A 16 4.41 10.92 10.74
CA ASN A 16 4.16 12.11 9.94
C ASN A 16 5.47 12.55 9.27
N THR A 17 5.58 12.36 7.97
CA THR A 17 6.82 12.66 7.23
C THR A 17 7.10 14.15 7.07
N GLU A 18 6.11 15.01 7.28
CA GLU A 18 6.27 16.47 7.21
C GLU A 18 6.86 17.03 8.51
N THR A 19 6.43 16.49 9.66
CA THR A 19 6.88 16.95 10.98
C THR A 19 7.99 16.08 11.56
N GLY A 20 8.19 14.86 11.05
CA GLY A 20 9.12 13.87 11.59
C GLY A 20 8.63 13.21 12.89
N VAL A 21 7.37 13.40 13.28
CA VAL A 21 6.82 12.91 14.56
C VAL A 21 6.06 11.61 14.35
N TRP A 22 6.35 10.62 15.19
CA TRP A 22 5.54 9.41 15.33
C TRP A 22 4.31 9.69 16.19
N GLN A 23 3.14 9.30 15.69
CA GLN A 23 1.87 9.41 16.41
C GLN A 23 1.15 8.05 16.41
N LEU A 24 0.17 7.87 17.29
CA LEU A 24 -0.70 6.70 17.25
C LEU A 24 -1.31 6.59 15.85
N ALA A 25 -1.29 5.40 15.25
CA ALA A 25 -1.74 5.20 13.87
C ALA A 25 -3.27 5.22 13.74
N ASP A 26 -3.97 6.08 14.46
CA ASP A 26 -5.40 6.32 14.28
C ASP A 26 -5.65 7.01 12.94
N ASP A 27 -6.77 6.69 12.29
CA ASP A 27 -7.18 7.44 11.11
C ASP A 27 -7.71 8.85 11.47
N PRO A 28 -7.45 9.87 10.65
CA PRO A 28 -6.75 9.80 9.37
C PRO A 28 -5.24 9.62 9.55
N GLN A 29 -4.67 8.78 8.69
CA GLN A 29 -3.22 8.61 8.64
C GLN A 29 -2.55 9.93 8.21
N PRO A 30 -1.30 10.19 8.65
CA PRO A 30 -0.55 11.37 8.22
C PRO A 30 0.00 11.19 6.79
N ALA A 31 -0.90 11.05 5.82
CA ALA A 31 -0.57 10.88 4.41
C ALA A 31 -0.24 12.25 3.74
N PRO A 32 0.68 12.30 2.77
CA PRO A 32 1.12 13.56 2.15
C PRO A 32 0.06 14.28 1.30
N ASP A 33 -1.01 13.60 0.92
CA ASP A 33 -2.13 14.20 0.18
C ASP A 33 -3.21 14.79 1.10
N HIS A 34 -2.98 14.76 2.42
CA HIS A 34 -3.90 15.19 3.47
C HIS A 34 -5.28 14.52 3.38
N SER A 35 -5.34 13.32 2.80
CA SER A 35 -6.54 12.51 2.78
C SER A 35 -7.04 12.26 4.21
N ASP A 36 -8.26 12.71 4.48
CA ASP A 36 -8.91 12.62 5.79
C ASP A 36 -9.81 11.38 5.96
N GLY A 37 -9.72 10.45 5.01
CA GLY A 37 -10.44 9.18 5.02
C GLY A 37 -9.88 8.19 6.05
N GLY A 38 -10.45 6.98 6.09
CA GLY A 38 -9.81 5.89 6.82
C GLY A 38 -9.00 4.98 5.92
N SER A 39 -8.12 4.24 6.55
CA SER A 39 -7.14 3.35 5.93
C SER A 39 -7.28 1.94 6.50
N ILE A 40 -6.46 1.02 6.01
CA ILE A 40 -6.38 -0.35 6.54
C ILE A 40 -5.33 -0.47 7.66
N TRP A 41 -4.43 0.50 7.79
CA TRP A 41 -3.21 0.39 8.59
C TRP A 41 -3.40 0.28 10.10
N PRO A 42 -4.39 0.95 10.74
CA PRO A 42 -4.66 0.72 12.16
C PRO A 42 -4.95 -0.76 12.44
N ALA A 43 -5.82 -1.37 11.62
CA ALA A 43 -6.21 -2.77 11.77
C ALA A 43 -5.10 -3.76 11.35
N VAL A 44 -4.29 -3.44 10.33
CA VAL A 44 -3.10 -4.24 10.00
C VAL A 44 -2.13 -4.23 11.18
N GLY A 45 -1.88 -3.06 11.75
CA GLY A 45 -1.01 -2.87 12.90
C GLY A 45 -1.47 -3.67 14.11
N ASP A 46 -2.74 -3.57 14.49
CA ASP A 46 -3.29 -4.33 15.63
C ASP A 46 -3.09 -5.84 15.49
N ARG A 47 -3.27 -6.38 14.28
CA ARG A 47 -3.05 -7.80 13.99
C ARG A 47 -1.58 -8.17 14.11
N LEU A 48 -0.69 -7.34 13.58
CA LEU A 48 0.75 -7.56 13.65
C LEU A 48 1.28 -7.43 15.09
N THR A 49 0.84 -6.44 15.88
CA THR A 49 1.28 -6.29 17.28
C THR A 49 0.76 -7.42 18.15
N SER A 50 -0.47 -7.89 17.91
CA SER A 50 -1.04 -9.06 18.59
C SER A 50 -0.25 -10.33 18.28
N ALA A 51 0.08 -10.56 17.01
CA ALA A 51 0.77 -11.77 16.59
C ALA A 51 2.28 -11.77 16.90
N LEU A 52 2.96 -10.63 16.80
CA LEU A 52 4.42 -10.52 16.93
C LEU A 52 4.87 -10.06 18.32
N ASN A 53 3.97 -9.45 19.10
CA ASN A 53 4.26 -8.84 20.41
C ASN A 53 5.39 -7.79 20.38
N VAL A 54 5.48 -7.02 19.30
CA VAL A 54 6.41 -5.90 19.14
C VAL A 54 5.68 -4.68 18.61
N PRO A 55 6.19 -3.45 18.83
CA PRO A 55 5.67 -2.26 18.18
C PRO A 55 5.76 -2.32 16.65
N VAL A 56 4.76 -1.75 15.99
CA VAL A 56 4.64 -1.70 14.52
C VAL A 56 4.53 -0.24 14.09
N GLY A 57 5.38 0.16 13.15
CA GLY A 57 5.40 1.51 12.58
C GLY A 57 5.03 1.51 11.10
N PHE A 58 4.17 2.44 10.69
CA PHE A 58 3.83 2.71 9.29
C PHE A 58 4.36 4.07 8.84
N ILE A 59 4.83 4.15 7.59
CA ILE A 59 5.24 5.40 6.94
C ILE A 59 4.40 5.53 5.68
N ASN A 60 3.39 6.40 5.74
CA ASN A 60 2.45 6.54 4.65
C ASN A 60 2.94 7.60 3.68
N VAL A 61 3.17 7.21 2.44
CA VAL A 61 3.59 8.12 1.35
C VAL A 61 2.61 8.13 0.18
N ALA A 62 1.53 7.34 0.29
CA ALA A 62 0.54 7.16 -0.78
C ALA A 62 -0.15 8.49 -1.14
N VAL A 63 -0.51 8.61 -2.42
CA VAL A 63 -1.30 9.72 -2.97
C VAL A 63 -2.42 9.15 -3.83
N GLY A 64 -3.66 9.52 -3.51
CA GLY A 64 -4.84 9.02 -4.21
C GLY A 64 -4.86 9.34 -5.70
N GLY A 65 -5.41 8.42 -6.50
CA GLY A 65 -5.65 8.63 -7.93
C GLY A 65 -4.40 8.60 -8.83
N THR A 66 -3.26 8.15 -8.32
CA THR A 66 -1.99 8.18 -9.07
C THR A 66 -1.71 6.90 -9.86
N ALA A 67 -1.20 7.05 -11.09
CA ALA A 67 -0.67 5.96 -11.92
C ALA A 67 0.85 5.82 -11.74
N VAL A 68 1.43 4.65 -12.09
CA VAL A 68 2.87 4.39 -11.92
C VAL A 68 3.78 5.41 -12.62
N ARG A 69 3.33 6.04 -13.72
CA ARG A 69 4.10 7.10 -14.39
C ARG A 69 4.40 8.29 -13.49
N GLN A 70 3.53 8.59 -12.52
CA GLN A 70 3.68 9.72 -11.58
C GLN A 70 4.65 9.40 -10.44
N TRP A 71 5.11 8.16 -10.35
CA TRP A 71 6.06 7.70 -9.34
C TRP A 71 7.47 7.52 -9.89
N LEU A 72 7.66 7.70 -11.21
CA LEU A 72 8.95 7.58 -11.88
C LEU A 72 10.04 8.44 -11.20
N PRO A 73 11.33 8.08 -11.29
CA PRO A 73 12.40 8.67 -10.46
C PRO A 73 12.50 10.20 -10.48
N THR A 74 12.12 10.84 -11.58
CA THR A 74 12.12 12.31 -11.74
C THR A 74 10.89 13.00 -11.15
N GLU A 75 9.84 12.24 -10.83
CA GLU A 75 8.57 12.76 -10.36
C GLU A 75 8.59 13.13 -8.86
N PRO A 76 7.81 14.14 -8.44
CA PRO A 76 7.74 14.55 -7.05
C PRO A 76 7.36 13.43 -6.07
N LEU A 77 6.51 12.48 -6.47
CA LEU A 77 6.10 11.37 -5.61
C LEU A 77 7.27 10.43 -5.31
N SER A 78 8.14 10.19 -6.30
CA SER A 78 9.38 9.42 -6.14
C SER A 78 10.32 10.10 -5.16
N GLN A 79 10.51 11.41 -5.30
CA GLN A 79 11.37 12.19 -4.41
C GLN A 79 10.88 12.14 -2.95
N ARG A 80 9.56 12.20 -2.73
CA ARG A 80 8.96 12.04 -1.40
C ARG A 80 9.17 10.64 -0.84
N LEU A 81 8.97 9.60 -1.64
CA LEU A 81 9.26 8.21 -1.27
C LEU A 81 10.74 8.05 -0.85
N HIS A 82 11.66 8.62 -1.63
CA HIS A 82 13.09 8.60 -1.33
C HIS A 82 13.40 9.31 0.01
N ALA A 83 12.86 10.51 0.21
CA ALA A 83 13.04 11.28 1.43
C ALA A 83 12.51 10.55 2.67
N ALA A 84 11.30 9.99 2.60
CA ALA A 84 10.68 9.26 3.71
C ALA A 84 11.47 8.02 4.13
N GLY A 85 11.96 7.22 3.17
CA GLY A 85 12.79 6.07 3.51
C GLY A 85 14.17 6.47 4.06
N ARG A 86 14.78 7.56 3.57
CA ARG A 86 16.04 8.09 4.13
C ARG A 86 15.88 8.57 5.57
N SER A 87 14.81 9.31 5.87
CA SER A 87 14.59 9.87 7.22
C SER A 87 14.26 8.80 8.25
N THR A 88 13.64 7.68 7.83
CA THR A 88 13.28 6.58 8.72
C THR A 88 14.46 5.64 9.00
N GLY A 89 15.38 5.46 8.03
CA GLY A 89 16.44 4.47 8.12
C GLY A 89 15.97 3.08 7.68
N ARG A 90 16.34 2.02 8.41
CA ARG A 90 16.00 0.64 8.02
C ARG A 90 14.56 0.30 8.35
N PHE A 91 13.84 -0.25 7.37
CA PHE A 91 12.48 -0.78 7.53
C PHE A 91 12.36 -2.18 6.91
N ARG A 92 11.29 -2.89 7.26
CA ARG A 92 11.09 -4.30 6.88
C ARG A 92 10.72 -4.48 5.40
N ALA A 93 9.71 -3.74 4.95
CA ALA A 93 9.16 -3.90 3.62
C ALA A 93 8.50 -2.64 3.10
N VAL A 94 8.33 -2.57 1.78
CA VAL A 94 7.42 -1.62 1.11
C VAL A 94 6.13 -2.35 0.79
N LEU A 95 5.00 -1.75 1.16
CA LEU A 95 3.66 -2.26 0.85
C LEU A 95 3.10 -1.44 -0.31
N TRP A 96 3.15 -2.01 -1.52
CA TRP A 96 2.71 -1.33 -2.74
C TRP A 96 1.28 -1.76 -3.09
N GLN A 97 0.32 -0.86 -2.87
CA GLN A 97 -1.07 -1.06 -3.26
C GLN A 97 -1.50 0.06 -4.20
N GLN A 98 -1.40 -0.21 -5.50
CA GLN A 98 -1.73 0.71 -6.57
C GLN A 98 -1.98 -0.11 -7.84
N GLY A 99 -2.91 0.33 -8.68
CA GLY A 99 -3.09 -0.21 -10.03
C GLY A 99 -4.33 0.33 -10.73
N GLU A 100 -5.30 0.84 -9.97
CA GLU A 100 -6.58 1.32 -10.48
C GLU A 100 -6.44 2.43 -11.53
N SER A 101 -5.54 3.40 -11.31
CA SER A 101 -5.30 4.47 -12.29
C SER A 101 -4.63 3.96 -13.57
N ASP A 102 -3.78 2.93 -13.48
CA ASP A 102 -3.15 2.33 -14.66
C ASP A 102 -4.14 1.51 -15.51
N VAL A 103 -5.23 1.03 -14.91
CA VAL A 103 -6.36 0.46 -15.67
C VAL A 103 -7.02 1.54 -16.51
N ILE A 104 -7.26 2.73 -15.95
CA ILE A 104 -7.87 3.88 -16.63
C ILE A 104 -6.96 4.39 -17.75
N GLU A 105 -5.66 4.50 -17.47
CA GLU A 105 -4.66 4.99 -18.44
C GLU A 105 -4.31 3.98 -19.54
N ASN A 106 -4.84 2.75 -19.47
CA ASN A 106 -4.49 1.66 -20.37
C ASN A 106 -2.98 1.38 -20.43
N THR A 107 -2.29 1.49 -19.30
CA THR A 107 -0.85 1.19 -19.20
C THR A 107 -0.60 -0.25 -19.67
N SER A 108 0.37 -0.42 -20.56
CA SER A 108 0.75 -1.75 -21.04
C SER A 108 1.42 -2.57 -19.94
N ILE A 109 1.42 -3.90 -20.07
CA ILE A 109 2.13 -4.78 -19.12
C ILE A 109 3.62 -4.38 -19.03
N ALA A 110 4.26 -4.19 -20.19
CA ALA A 110 5.67 -3.84 -20.28
C ALA A 110 5.99 -2.48 -19.63
N ASP A 111 5.12 -1.48 -19.84
CA ASP A 111 5.29 -0.17 -19.21
C ASP A 111 5.11 -0.24 -17.70
N TYR A 112 4.10 -0.95 -17.21
CA TYR A 112 3.87 -1.06 -15.77
C TYR A 112 5.07 -1.72 -15.08
N VAL A 113 5.55 -2.84 -15.62
CA VAL A 113 6.70 -3.59 -15.09
C VAL A 113 7.97 -2.73 -15.12
N SER A 114 8.31 -2.13 -16.26
CA SER A 114 9.54 -1.33 -16.40
C SER A 114 9.53 -0.07 -15.53
N ARG A 115 8.38 0.58 -15.40
CA ARG A 115 8.20 1.74 -14.50
C ARG A 115 8.40 1.31 -13.05
N LEU A 116 7.77 0.23 -12.60
CA LEU A 116 7.91 -0.21 -11.20
C LEU A 116 9.34 -0.65 -10.86
N GLN A 117 10.04 -1.31 -11.79
CA GLN A 117 11.48 -1.57 -11.64
C GLN A 117 12.30 -0.29 -11.50
N SER A 118 12.03 0.72 -12.33
CA SER A 118 12.73 2.02 -12.29
C SER A 118 12.49 2.76 -10.97
N ILE A 119 11.23 2.77 -10.49
CA ILE A 119 10.84 3.36 -9.22
C ILE A 119 11.59 2.69 -8.07
N ARG A 120 11.55 1.36 -8.00
CA ARG A 120 12.26 0.61 -6.94
C ARG A 120 13.76 0.82 -7.00
N SER A 121 14.35 0.80 -8.20
CA SER A 121 15.80 0.99 -8.38
C SER A 121 16.26 2.34 -7.84
N ALA A 122 15.54 3.42 -8.17
CA ALA A 122 15.85 4.75 -7.66
C ALA A 122 15.68 4.83 -6.14
N ALA A 123 14.63 4.21 -5.60
CA ALA A 123 14.38 4.19 -4.17
C ALA A 123 15.47 3.44 -3.39
N VAL A 124 15.86 2.24 -3.84
CA VAL A 124 16.96 1.46 -3.25
C VAL A 124 18.29 2.21 -3.32
N ALA A 125 18.58 2.88 -4.44
CA ALA A 125 19.77 3.71 -4.56
C ALA A 125 19.77 4.87 -3.56
N ALA A 126 18.62 5.53 -3.38
CA ALA A 126 18.47 6.63 -2.42
C ALA A 126 18.57 6.17 -0.95
N TRP A 127 18.05 4.98 -0.63
CA TRP A 127 18.04 4.43 0.73
C TRP A 127 19.31 3.69 1.12
N GLN A 128 20.12 3.27 0.14
CA GLN A 128 21.33 2.45 0.35
C GLN A 128 21.08 1.09 1.02
N PHE A 129 19.84 0.59 0.96
CA PHE A 129 19.49 -0.79 1.28
C PHE A 129 18.26 -1.24 0.48
N SER A 130 18.05 -2.55 0.39
CA SER A 130 17.06 -3.15 -0.50
C SER A 130 16.02 -3.97 0.26
N PRO A 131 14.93 -3.35 0.77
CA PRO A 131 13.81 -4.08 1.34
C PRO A 131 12.97 -4.75 0.24
N ALA A 132 12.20 -5.77 0.63
CA ALA A 132 11.23 -6.40 -0.26
C ALA A 132 10.06 -5.45 -0.53
N TRP A 133 9.56 -5.46 -1.77
CA TRP A 133 8.34 -4.75 -2.16
C TRP A 133 7.21 -5.75 -2.37
N TYR A 134 6.18 -5.70 -1.53
CA TYR A 134 5.00 -6.53 -1.69
C TYR A 134 3.97 -5.79 -2.53
N CYS A 135 3.68 -6.28 -3.74
CA CYS A 135 2.78 -5.66 -4.69
C CYS A 135 1.40 -6.33 -4.65
N ALA A 136 0.40 -5.65 -4.08
CA ALA A 136 -0.96 -6.15 -4.03
C ALA A 136 -1.63 -6.14 -5.40
N LEU A 137 -2.48 -7.13 -5.67
CA LEU A 137 -3.41 -7.06 -6.79
C LEU A 137 -4.57 -6.15 -6.39
N SER A 138 -4.41 -4.85 -6.70
CA SER A 138 -5.37 -3.77 -6.40
C SER A 138 -5.68 -3.01 -7.69
N THR A 139 -6.52 -3.61 -8.51
CA THR A 139 -6.91 -3.09 -9.83
C THR A 139 -8.41 -2.83 -9.91
N HIS A 140 -9.20 -3.20 -8.90
CA HIS A 140 -10.64 -3.12 -8.95
C HIS A 140 -11.18 -1.77 -8.44
N HIS A 141 -11.86 -1.03 -9.33
CA HIS A 141 -12.57 0.21 -8.99
C HIS A 141 -14.00 0.23 -9.57
N PRO A 142 -14.96 -0.50 -8.97
CA PRO A 142 -16.25 -0.88 -9.56
C PRO A 142 -17.20 0.28 -9.92
N THR A 143 -16.82 1.50 -9.56
CA THR A 143 -17.65 2.69 -9.66
C THR A 143 -17.01 3.80 -10.47
N VAL A 144 -15.77 3.58 -10.92
CA VAL A 144 -15.07 4.47 -11.87
C VAL A 144 -15.03 3.79 -13.24
N TYR A 145 -14.85 2.47 -13.27
CA TYR A 145 -14.95 1.69 -14.49
C TYR A 145 -15.53 0.30 -14.22
N ASN A 146 -15.99 -0.33 -15.29
CA ASN A 146 -16.15 -1.76 -15.41
C ASN A 146 -15.29 -2.21 -16.59
N ASN A 147 -14.04 -2.61 -16.32
CA ASN A 147 -13.05 -2.95 -17.34
C ASN A 147 -12.28 -4.21 -16.95
N PRO A 148 -12.91 -5.41 -16.96
CA PRO A 148 -12.25 -6.66 -16.57
C PRO A 148 -10.97 -6.95 -17.36
N ASP A 149 -10.91 -6.59 -18.65
CA ASP A 149 -9.72 -6.79 -19.47
C ASP A 149 -8.56 -5.87 -19.03
N GLY A 150 -8.86 -4.61 -18.72
CA GLY A 150 -7.87 -3.68 -18.17
C GLY A 150 -7.41 -4.07 -16.75
N GLU A 151 -8.34 -4.51 -15.90
CA GLU A 151 -8.02 -5.09 -14.59
C GLU A 151 -7.07 -6.28 -14.73
N ASN A 152 -7.39 -7.24 -15.60
CA ASN A 152 -6.55 -8.42 -15.85
C ASN A 152 -5.17 -8.03 -16.40
N ARG A 153 -5.10 -7.06 -17.32
CA ARG A 153 -3.83 -6.54 -17.85
C ARG A 153 -2.91 -6.05 -16.73
N ILE A 154 -3.42 -5.23 -15.81
CA ILE A 154 -2.60 -4.69 -14.71
C ILE A 154 -2.31 -5.78 -13.66
N ARG A 155 -3.25 -6.71 -13.41
CA ARG A 155 -3.00 -7.88 -12.56
C ARG A 155 -1.86 -8.75 -13.10
N ASP A 156 -1.80 -8.98 -14.40
CA ASP A 156 -0.73 -9.75 -15.03
C ASP A 156 0.62 -9.02 -14.95
N ALA A 157 0.63 -7.70 -15.12
CA ALA A 157 1.82 -6.89 -14.85
C ALA A 157 2.30 -6.98 -13.39
N ILE A 158 1.38 -6.93 -12.42
CA ILE A 158 1.71 -7.09 -10.99
C ILE A 158 2.26 -8.49 -10.70
N ARG A 159 1.68 -9.54 -11.30
CA ARG A 159 2.22 -10.91 -11.18
C ARG A 159 3.60 -11.03 -11.78
N GLN A 160 3.83 -10.43 -12.96
CA GLN A 160 5.11 -10.46 -13.64
C GLN A 160 6.19 -9.73 -12.84
N VAL A 161 5.93 -8.50 -12.37
CA VAL A 161 6.92 -7.74 -11.59
C VAL A 161 7.20 -8.42 -10.24
N SER A 162 6.21 -9.09 -9.65
CA SER A 162 6.37 -9.84 -8.38
C SER A 162 7.33 -11.03 -8.45
N GLN A 163 7.69 -11.48 -9.65
CA GLN A 163 8.68 -12.54 -9.87
C GLN A 163 10.11 -12.00 -10.00
N LEU A 164 10.28 -10.68 -10.07
CA LEU A 164 11.59 -10.05 -10.26
C LEU A 164 12.31 -9.85 -8.91
N PRO A 165 13.66 -9.80 -8.91
CA PRO A 165 14.43 -9.65 -7.68
C PRO A 165 14.02 -8.44 -6.84
N GLY A 166 13.76 -8.69 -5.56
CA GLY A 166 13.39 -7.66 -4.59
C GLY A 166 11.92 -7.24 -4.61
N PHE A 167 11.11 -7.85 -5.46
CA PHE A 167 9.66 -7.80 -5.41
C PHE A 167 9.09 -9.12 -4.89
N ALA A 168 7.86 -9.06 -4.40
CA ALA A 168 7.07 -10.19 -3.98
C ALA A 168 5.58 -9.88 -4.22
N LEU A 169 4.79 -10.93 -4.44
CA LEU A 169 3.34 -10.77 -4.59
C LEU A 169 2.72 -10.43 -3.24
N GLY A 170 1.98 -9.32 -3.20
CA GLY A 170 1.13 -8.91 -2.08
C GLY A 170 -0.26 -9.57 -2.13
N PRO A 171 -1.20 -9.16 -1.27
CA PRO A 171 -2.52 -9.78 -1.22
C PRO A 171 -3.34 -9.43 -2.47
N ASP A 172 -4.30 -10.31 -2.80
CA ASP A 172 -5.33 -9.99 -3.79
C ASP A 172 -6.46 -9.22 -3.13
N THR A 173 -6.50 -7.89 -3.30
CA THR A 173 -7.57 -7.06 -2.73
C THR A 173 -8.75 -6.90 -3.70
N ASP A 174 -8.61 -7.32 -4.96
CA ASP A 174 -9.68 -7.32 -5.96
C ASP A 174 -10.78 -8.34 -5.65
N GLN A 175 -10.48 -9.35 -4.84
CA GLN A 175 -11.48 -10.32 -4.34
C GLN A 175 -12.49 -9.66 -3.39
N LEU A 176 -12.15 -8.52 -2.78
CA LEU A 176 -13.02 -7.78 -1.88
C LEU A 176 -14.06 -6.98 -2.67
N ARG A 177 -15.11 -7.68 -3.12
CA ARG A 177 -16.22 -7.13 -3.90
C ARG A 177 -17.48 -6.92 -3.04
N GLY A 178 -18.54 -6.39 -3.65
CA GLY A 178 -19.86 -6.24 -3.04
C GLY A 178 -19.81 -5.44 -1.73
N PRO A 179 -20.23 -6.01 -0.58
CA PRO A 179 -20.30 -5.29 0.69
C PRO A 179 -18.95 -4.77 1.18
N ASN A 180 -17.83 -5.28 0.66
CA ASN A 180 -16.48 -4.78 0.96
C ASN A 180 -16.18 -3.44 0.28
N ARG A 181 -16.97 -3.01 -0.70
CA ARG A 181 -16.77 -1.74 -1.40
C ARG A 181 -17.81 -0.72 -0.95
N GLY A 182 -17.35 0.51 -0.79
CA GLY A 182 -18.18 1.62 -0.36
C GLY A 182 -19.27 1.93 -1.38
N GLY A 183 -20.46 2.24 -0.89
CA GLY A 183 -21.61 2.56 -1.73
C GLY A 183 -21.50 3.94 -2.39
N PRO A 184 -22.56 4.33 -3.14
CA PRO A 184 -22.48 5.43 -4.08
C PRO A 184 -22.03 6.81 -3.60
N LYS A 185 -22.23 7.07 -2.30
CA LYS A 185 -21.99 8.35 -1.64
C LYS A 185 -20.62 8.42 -0.94
N SER A 186 -19.82 7.36 -1.00
CA SER A 186 -18.44 7.38 -0.50
C SER A 186 -17.48 7.77 -1.63
N ARG A 187 -16.19 7.97 -1.33
CA ARG A 187 -15.12 7.92 -2.37
C ARG A 187 -14.99 6.52 -3.02
N ARG A 188 -15.85 5.57 -2.62
CA ARG A 188 -16.06 4.22 -3.16
C ARG A 188 -14.83 3.32 -3.18
N HIS A 189 -13.89 3.63 -2.27
CA HIS A 189 -12.88 2.71 -1.75
C HIS A 189 -13.50 1.63 -0.87
N PHE A 190 -12.71 0.91 -0.08
CA PHE A 190 -13.22 -0.08 0.86
C PHE A 190 -14.28 0.49 1.83
N SER A 191 -15.34 -0.29 2.06
CA SER A 191 -16.30 -0.05 3.14
C SER A 191 -15.65 -0.33 4.50
N ALA A 192 -16.39 -0.12 5.59
CA ALA A 192 -15.98 -0.51 6.94
C ALA A 192 -15.46 -1.96 7.01
N ILE A 193 -16.29 -2.90 6.55
CA ILE A 193 -15.95 -4.32 6.51
C ILE A 193 -14.85 -4.61 5.49
N GLY A 194 -14.84 -3.89 4.36
CA GLY A 194 -13.78 -4.00 3.37
C GLY A 194 -12.41 -3.60 3.91
N GLN A 195 -12.33 -2.54 4.72
CA GLN A 195 -11.07 -2.10 5.34
C GLN A 195 -10.57 -3.17 6.31
N GLN A 196 -11.45 -3.77 7.10
CA GLN A 196 -11.10 -4.85 8.03
C GLN A 196 -10.64 -6.13 7.30
N ASN A 197 -11.32 -6.51 6.22
CA ASN A 197 -10.96 -7.68 5.43
C ASN A 197 -9.67 -7.45 4.63
N ALA A 198 -9.45 -6.24 4.09
CA ALA A 198 -8.19 -5.89 3.45
C ALA A 198 -7.04 -5.88 4.46
N ALA A 199 -7.28 -5.41 5.68
CA ALA A 199 -6.30 -5.45 6.75
C ALA A 199 -5.93 -6.89 7.13
N GLU A 200 -6.89 -7.81 7.18
CA GLU A 200 -6.62 -9.23 7.37
C GLU A 200 -5.73 -9.79 6.26
N LEU A 201 -6.09 -9.56 4.99
CA LEU A 201 -5.29 -10.05 3.86
C LEU A 201 -3.83 -9.58 3.92
N TRP A 202 -3.60 -8.31 4.24
CA TRP A 202 -2.26 -7.76 4.40
C TRP A 202 -1.53 -8.34 5.62
N ALA A 203 -2.19 -8.41 6.78
CA ALA A 203 -1.59 -8.92 8.00
C ALA A 203 -1.19 -10.39 7.86
N SER A 204 -2.09 -11.25 7.36
CA SER A 204 -1.80 -12.67 7.16
C SER A 204 -0.66 -12.88 6.16
N LEU A 205 -0.62 -12.08 5.09
CA LEU A 205 0.47 -12.15 4.12
C LEU A 205 1.82 -11.76 4.74
N LEU A 206 1.87 -10.67 5.51
CA LEU A 206 3.09 -10.21 6.16
C LEU A 206 3.57 -11.19 7.24
N LEU A 207 2.66 -11.69 8.08
CA LEU A 207 3.00 -12.71 9.07
C LEU A 207 3.64 -13.93 8.42
N ARG A 208 3.05 -14.41 7.31
CA ARG A 208 3.55 -15.59 6.60
C ARG A 208 4.86 -15.35 5.85
N ARG A 209 4.99 -14.23 5.13
CA ARG A 209 6.09 -14.00 4.18
C ARG A 209 7.27 -13.25 4.79
N GLU A 210 7.00 -12.29 5.67
CA GLU A 210 8.02 -11.44 6.27
C GLU A 210 8.48 -11.99 7.62
N PHE A 211 7.57 -12.58 8.39
CA PHE A 211 7.84 -13.01 9.77
C PHE A 211 7.82 -14.53 9.99
N ASN A 212 7.60 -15.32 8.92
CA ASN A 212 7.54 -16.79 8.96
C ASN A 212 6.59 -17.34 10.05
N ARG A 213 5.45 -16.68 10.26
CA ARG A 213 4.39 -17.11 11.16
C ARG A 213 3.16 -17.58 10.38
N PRO A 214 2.50 -18.67 10.81
CA PRO A 214 1.28 -19.14 10.17
C PRO A 214 0.16 -18.11 10.23
#